data_AF-X0UBX2-F1
#
_entry.id   AF-X0UBX2-F1
#
_cell.length_a   1.000
_cell.length_b   1.000
_cell.length_c   1.000
_cell.angle_alpha   90.00
_cell.angle_beta   90.00
_cell.angle_gamma   90.00
#
_symmetry.space_group_name_H-M   'P 1'
#
loop_
_entity.id
_entity.type
_entity.pdbx_description
1 polymer ?
#
loop_
_entity_poly.entity_id
_entity_poly.type
_entity_poly.pdbx_seq_one_letter_code
_entity_poly.pdbx_strand_id
1 'polypeptide(L)'
;LGGCGWRVVERVVAKGRAKKGVTNAKPMWKRIKRNMFQVALFDESQMVKNAETKRGNAVQNLVGIKRTYVITGTMMTNYVKDTFWQLNMLFNGRFPVDGNLKDYTTCKGHKRGHEKFMQDFQASAGDNKRLPSLRNRESMWSMMSSIQVRRRANDPEVDQQIHLPDLSLHTELIEMDEDHRMIYRMKTGIFQQELLASLREAGQDVSIEDLNIVEVEKQINILRMVACAPEIEPIYGKEMTNKDARILELIEQDIEKGGKTVVFSSFRAFTEKLEEMCEERG
;
A
#
# COMPACT_ATOMS: atom_id res chain seq x y z
N LEU A 1 30.95 -31.96 11.99
CA LEU A 1 31.43 -30.58 12.27
C LEU A 1 30.71 -29.62 11.32
N GLY A 2 29.98 -28.64 11.86
CA GLY A 2 29.37 -27.55 11.09
C GLY A 2 27.84 -27.50 11.15
N GLY A 3 27.28 -27.29 12.35
CA GLY A 3 25.85 -27.03 12.53
C GLY A 3 25.42 -25.80 11.74
N CYS A 4 24.61 -26.01 10.70
CA CYS A 4 23.99 -24.95 9.92
C CYS A 4 22.79 -24.43 10.71
N GLY A 5 23.06 -23.56 11.68
CA GLY A 5 22.03 -22.86 12.43
C GLY A 5 21.26 -21.92 11.49
N TRP A 6 20.04 -22.29 11.12
CA TRP A 6 19.08 -21.40 10.51
C TRP A 6 18.79 -20.27 11.50
N ARG A 7 19.33 -19.08 11.25
CA ARG A 7 18.88 -17.87 11.94
C ARG A 7 17.67 -17.34 11.19
N VAL A 8 16.49 -17.77 11.62
CA VAL A 8 15.22 -17.13 11.24
C VAL A 8 15.24 -15.73 11.83
N VAL A 9 15.28 -14.71 10.98
CA VAL A 9 15.12 -13.31 11.40
C VAL A 9 13.65 -12.95 11.17
N GLU A 10 12.80 -13.41 12.07
CA GLU A 10 11.33 -13.35 11.94
C GLU A 10 10.74 -11.94 12.18
N ARG A 11 11.53 -11.03 12.75
CA ARG A 11 11.22 -9.61 12.91
C ARG A 11 12.50 -8.94 13.40
N VAL A 12 12.97 -7.89 12.73
CA VAL A 12 13.80 -6.89 13.41
C VAL A 12 12.96 -5.65 13.63
N VAL A 13 11.98 -5.78 14.53
CA VAL A 13 11.67 -4.63 15.38
C VAL A 13 12.92 -4.44 16.22
N ALA A 14 13.49 -3.25 16.20
CA ALA A 14 14.53 -2.87 17.14
C ALA A 14 13.95 -2.84 18.57
N LYS A 15 13.65 -4.00 19.16
CA LYS A 15 13.54 -4.15 20.62
C LYS A 15 14.94 -4.35 21.18
N GLY A 16 15.76 -3.31 21.06
CA GLY A 16 16.68 -3.04 22.15
C GLY A 16 15.84 -2.47 23.27
N ARG A 17 15.92 -3.04 24.49
CA ARG A 17 15.66 -2.24 25.69
C ARG A 17 16.60 -1.04 25.58
N ALA A 18 16.07 0.09 25.11
CA ALA A 18 16.77 1.34 25.23
C ALA A 18 16.85 1.61 26.73
N LYS A 19 18.02 1.30 27.33
CA LYS A 19 18.45 2.06 28.49
C LYS A 19 18.37 3.53 28.04
N LYS A 20 17.63 4.36 28.79
CA LYS A 20 17.56 5.81 28.55
C LYS A 20 19.00 6.32 28.36
N GLY A 21 19.30 6.77 27.15
CA GLY A 21 20.64 7.24 26.76
C GLY A 21 21.29 6.37 25.69
N VAL A 22 21.48 6.96 24.50
CA VAL A 22 22.21 6.44 23.32
C VAL A 22 21.39 5.55 22.36
N THR A 23 20.52 6.18 21.57
CA THR A 23 19.95 5.57 20.35
C THR A 23 20.68 6.08 19.09
N ASN A 24 21.95 5.68 18.94
CA ASN A 24 22.69 5.82 17.68
C ASN A 24 22.95 4.45 17.02
N ALA A 25 21.92 3.59 16.98
CA ALA A 25 21.99 2.33 16.26
C ALA A 25 21.97 2.61 14.75
N LYS A 26 23.12 2.47 14.08
CA LYS A 26 23.21 2.58 12.62
C LYS A 26 22.20 1.61 11.97
N PRO A 27 21.44 2.05 10.95
CA PRO A 27 20.46 1.20 10.27
C PRO A 27 21.10 -0.07 9.72
N MET A 28 20.34 -1.17 9.67
CA MET A 28 20.85 -2.52 9.41
C MET A 28 21.75 -2.61 8.18
N TRP A 29 21.40 -1.94 7.09
CA TRP A 29 22.19 -1.92 5.84
C TRP A 29 23.61 -1.36 6.00
N LYS A 30 23.88 -0.50 6.99
CA LYS A 30 25.25 -0.03 7.31
C LYS A 30 26.08 -1.09 8.05
N ARG A 31 25.47 -2.18 8.51
CA ARG A 31 26.08 -3.25 9.31
C ARG A 31 26.23 -4.55 8.54
N ILE A 32 25.61 -4.67 7.37
CA ILE A 32 25.60 -5.89 6.58
C ILE A 32 26.85 -5.92 5.70
N LYS A 33 27.67 -6.96 5.87
CA LYS A 33 28.85 -7.20 5.04
C LYS A 33 28.46 -8.05 3.82
N ARG A 34 29.23 -7.92 2.73
CA ARG A 34 29.13 -8.80 1.56
C ARG A 34 29.16 -10.27 2.00
N ASN A 35 28.30 -11.09 1.39
CA ASN A 35 28.21 -12.54 1.62
C ASN A 35 27.84 -12.95 3.06
N MET A 36 27.25 -12.05 3.85
CA MET A 36 26.79 -12.38 5.21
C MET A 36 25.61 -13.35 5.20
N PHE A 37 24.78 -13.30 4.15
CA PHE A 37 23.58 -14.12 4.01
C PHE A 37 23.66 -14.93 2.73
N GLN A 38 23.32 -16.21 2.82
CA GLN A 38 23.21 -17.10 1.66
C GLN A 38 21.82 -17.00 1.01
N VAL A 39 20.79 -16.80 1.84
CA VAL A 39 19.38 -16.73 1.44
C VAL A 39 18.74 -15.48 2.05
N ALA A 40 17.91 -14.80 1.27
CA ALA A 40 17.04 -13.73 1.75
C ALA A 40 15.58 -14.01 1.41
N LEU A 41 14.70 -13.82 2.38
CA LEU A 41 13.25 -13.96 2.28
C LEU A 41 12.63 -12.60 2.55
N PHE A 42 11.90 -12.07 1.58
CA PHE A 42 11.21 -10.79 1.70
C PHE A 42 9.71 -11.04 1.72
N ASP A 43 9.11 -10.96 2.90
CA ASP A 43 7.67 -10.99 3.09
C ASP A 43 7.05 -9.60 2.89
N GLU A 44 5.79 -9.56 2.42
CA GLU A 44 5.06 -8.35 2.05
C GLU A 44 5.90 -7.42 1.14
N SER A 45 6.51 -8.00 0.11
CA SER A 45 7.52 -7.32 -0.72
C SER A 45 7.01 -6.07 -1.45
N GLN A 46 5.71 -5.92 -1.64
CA GLN A 46 5.09 -4.72 -2.21
C GLN A 46 5.32 -3.46 -1.35
N MET A 47 5.79 -3.62 -0.11
CA MET A 47 6.27 -2.53 0.72
C MET A 47 7.54 -1.85 0.16
N VAL A 48 8.27 -2.51 -0.73
CA VAL A 48 9.47 -1.98 -1.41
C VAL A 48 9.05 -1.32 -2.73
N LYS A 49 8.51 -0.10 -2.61
CA LYS A 49 7.96 0.65 -3.76
C LYS A 49 8.99 1.46 -4.56
N ASN A 50 10.10 1.87 -3.94
CA ASN A 50 11.14 2.69 -4.58
C ASN A 50 12.49 2.47 -3.88
N ALA A 51 13.58 2.48 -4.65
CA ALA A 51 14.98 2.52 -4.21
C ALA A 51 15.28 3.60 -3.17
N GLU A 52 14.65 4.77 -3.31
CA GLU A 52 14.94 5.94 -2.48
C GLU A 52 14.38 5.82 -1.07
N THR A 53 13.40 4.93 -0.87
CA THR A 53 12.86 4.67 0.47
C THR A 53 13.93 4.02 1.34
N LYS A 54 13.90 4.27 2.66
CA LYS A 54 14.82 3.60 3.60
C LYS A 54 14.78 2.07 3.49
N ARG A 55 13.61 1.50 3.19
CA ARG A 55 13.43 0.05 2.97
C ARG A 55 14.05 -0.38 1.65
N GLY A 56 13.74 0.27 0.53
CA GLY A 56 14.33 -0.04 -0.77
C GLY A 56 15.84 0.08 -0.78
N ASN A 57 16.38 1.16 -0.19
CA ASN A 57 17.81 1.36 -0.03
C ASN A 57 18.45 0.26 0.83
N ALA A 58 17.81 -0.14 1.92
CA ALA A 58 18.33 -1.20 2.76
C ALA A 58 18.42 -2.54 2.02
N VAL A 59 17.41 -2.84 1.21
CA VAL A 59 17.36 -4.06 0.41
C VAL A 59 18.40 -4.07 -0.71
N GLN A 60 18.57 -2.96 -1.43
CA GLN A 60 19.57 -2.87 -2.50
C GLN A 60 21.01 -3.00 -2.01
N ASN A 61 21.26 -2.60 -0.76
CA ASN A 61 22.57 -2.76 -0.13
C ASN A 61 22.84 -4.19 0.36
N LEU A 62 21.86 -5.11 0.26
CA LEU A 62 22.08 -6.53 0.55
C LEU A 62 22.82 -7.20 -0.62
N VAL A 63 24.15 -7.09 -0.59
CA VAL A 63 25.03 -7.60 -1.63
C VAL A 63 25.57 -9.00 -1.32
N GLY A 64 25.66 -9.85 -2.35
CA GLY A 64 26.26 -11.18 -2.25
C GLY A 64 25.32 -12.28 -1.73
N ILE A 65 24.01 -12.07 -1.81
CA ILE A 65 23.00 -13.11 -1.53
C ILE A 65 22.98 -14.11 -2.70
N LYS A 66 22.99 -15.41 -2.39
CA LYS A 66 22.95 -16.47 -3.41
C LYS A 66 21.53 -16.79 -3.87
N ARG A 67 20.54 -16.73 -2.98
CA ARG A 67 19.13 -17.02 -3.26
C ARG A 67 18.23 -15.96 -2.66
N THR A 68 17.36 -15.39 -3.48
CA THR A 68 16.36 -14.42 -3.04
C THR A 68 14.98 -14.97 -3.29
N TYR A 69 14.12 -14.90 -2.28
CA TYR A 69 12.71 -15.26 -2.35
C TYR A 69 11.88 -14.03 -1.99
N VAL A 70 10.85 -13.78 -2.81
CA VAL A 70 9.96 -12.63 -2.71
C VAL A 70 8.55 -13.17 -2.50
N ILE A 71 7.94 -12.80 -1.39
CA ILE A 71 6.63 -13.29 -0.95
C ILE A 71 5.70 -12.08 -0.84
N THR A 72 4.57 -12.14 -1.54
CA THR A 72 3.53 -11.11 -1.50
C THR A 72 2.20 -11.67 -1.99
N GLY A 73 1.10 -11.22 -1.39
CA GLY A 73 -0.25 -11.47 -1.92
C GLY A 73 -0.54 -10.68 -3.21
N THR A 74 0.12 -9.53 -3.38
CA THR A 74 -0.21 -8.54 -4.42
C THR A 74 1.05 -7.96 -5.05
N MET A 75 1.55 -8.62 -6.11
CA MET A 75 2.72 -8.16 -6.87
C MET A 75 2.54 -6.75 -7.45
N MET A 76 1.36 -6.46 -8.01
CA MET A 76 1.06 -5.19 -8.67
C MET A 76 -0.04 -4.47 -7.89
N THR A 77 0.34 -3.39 -7.19
CA THR A 77 -0.60 -2.61 -6.37
C THR A 77 -1.44 -1.66 -7.22
N ASN A 78 -0.80 -0.68 -7.87
CA ASN A 78 -1.50 0.36 -8.61
C ASN A 78 -1.02 0.44 -10.07
N TYR A 79 0.30 0.37 -10.26
CA TYR A 79 0.92 0.52 -11.57
C TYR A 79 1.97 -0.56 -11.79
N VAL A 80 2.29 -0.79 -13.07
CA VAL A 80 3.32 -1.75 -13.48
C VAL A 80 4.66 -1.40 -12.84
N LYS A 81 4.98 -0.12 -12.71
CA LYS A 81 6.18 0.40 -12.03
C LYS A 81 6.39 -0.17 -10.63
N ASP A 82 5.32 -0.47 -9.89
CA ASP A 82 5.40 -0.98 -8.51
C ASP A 82 5.97 -2.41 -8.47
N THR A 83 5.84 -3.16 -9.57
CA THR A 83 6.39 -4.52 -9.69
C THR A 83 7.90 -4.53 -9.92
N PHE A 84 8.45 -3.47 -10.52
CA PHE A 84 9.85 -3.41 -10.93
C PHE A 84 10.80 -3.67 -9.77
N TRP A 85 10.57 -3.00 -8.64
CA TRP A 85 11.49 -3.09 -7.52
C TRP A 85 11.52 -4.48 -6.89
N GLN A 86 10.39 -5.17 -6.86
CA GLN A 86 10.30 -6.55 -6.38
C GLN A 86 11.03 -7.52 -7.30
N LEU A 87 10.91 -7.32 -8.62
CA LEU A 87 11.66 -8.09 -9.61
C LEU A 87 13.17 -7.78 -9.55
N ASN A 88 13.54 -6.51 -9.39
CA ASN A 88 14.93 -6.09 -9.23
C ASN A 88 15.57 -6.72 -7.98
N MET A 89 14.80 -6.92 -6.91
CA MET A 89 15.24 -7.67 -5.73
C MET A 89 15.45 -9.16 -6.04
N LEU A 90 14.47 -9.79 -6.69
CA LEU A 90 14.51 -11.20 -7.05
C LEU A 90 15.76 -11.53 -7.88
N PHE A 91 16.05 -10.69 -8.88
CA PHE A 91 17.19 -10.90 -9.76
C PHE A 91 18.48 -10.20 -9.31
N ASN A 92 18.53 -9.67 -8.09
CA ASN A 92 19.72 -9.03 -7.51
C ASN A 92 20.33 -7.95 -8.45
N GLY A 93 19.48 -7.08 -8.99
CA GLY A 93 19.89 -6.01 -9.89
C GLY A 93 20.15 -6.42 -11.34
N ARG A 94 19.90 -7.68 -11.73
CA ARG A 94 20.04 -8.13 -13.12
C ARG A 94 18.67 -8.32 -13.74
N PHE A 95 18.25 -7.55 -14.72
CA PHE A 95 16.86 -7.61 -15.18
C PHE A 95 16.75 -8.28 -16.56
N PRO A 96 15.78 -9.18 -16.80
CA PRO A 96 15.51 -9.71 -18.12
C PRO A 96 14.90 -8.61 -19.01
N VAL A 97 15.71 -8.10 -19.93
CA VAL A 97 15.35 -7.03 -20.85
C VAL A 97 15.64 -7.47 -22.28
N ASP A 98 14.67 -7.36 -23.17
CA ASP A 98 14.74 -7.88 -24.56
C ASP A 98 15.11 -9.39 -24.61
N GLY A 99 14.60 -10.19 -23.66
CA GLY A 99 14.90 -11.63 -23.58
C GLY A 99 16.29 -11.98 -23.05
N ASN A 100 17.11 -10.99 -22.63
CA ASN A 100 18.44 -11.22 -22.08
C ASN A 100 18.58 -10.64 -20.67
N LEU A 101 19.27 -11.37 -19.79
CA LEU A 101 19.56 -10.89 -18.44
C LEU A 101 20.66 -9.82 -18.49
N LYS A 102 20.29 -8.54 -18.31
CA LYS A 102 21.23 -7.42 -18.33
C LYS A 102 21.59 -6.99 -16.90
N ASP A 103 22.87 -6.66 -16.69
CA ASP A 103 23.35 -6.24 -15.38
C ASP A 103 23.08 -4.74 -15.13
N TYR A 104 22.26 -4.45 -14.12
CA TYR A 104 21.89 -3.11 -13.67
C TYR A 104 22.31 -2.85 -12.21
N THR A 105 23.27 -3.60 -11.67
CA THR A 105 23.67 -3.56 -10.24
C THR A 105 24.24 -2.21 -9.76
N THR A 106 24.49 -1.25 -10.64
CA THR A 106 24.93 0.10 -10.27
C THR A 106 23.73 1.01 -10.03
N CYS A 107 23.87 2.06 -9.21
CA CYS A 107 22.78 3.01 -8.97
C CYS A 107 22.23 3.66 -10.26
N LYS A 108 23.12 3.98 -11.22
CA LYS A 108 22.71 4.45 -12.56
C LYS A 108 22.07 3.32 -13.39
N GLY A 109 22.53 2.09 -13.20
CA GLY A 109 21.97 0.88 -13.79
C GLY A 109 20.51 0.67 -13.37
N HIS A 110 20.19 0.70 -12.08
CA HIS A 110 18.81 0.50 -11.61
C HIS A 110 17.82 1.51 -12.20
N LYS A 111 18.22 2.79 -12.34
CA LYS A 111 17.39 3.82 -13.00
C LYS A 111 17.14 3.48 -14.47
N ARG A 112 18.19 3.12 -15.20
CA ARG A 112 18.10 2.71 -16.62
C ARG A 112 17.25 1.44 -16.80
N GLY A 113 17.38 0.48 -15.88
CA GLY A 113 16.56 -0.73 -15.85
C GLY A 113 15.08 -0.41 -15.61
N HIS A 114 14.79 0.48 -14.66
CA HIS A 114 13.43 0.95 -14.39
C HIS A 114 12.83 1.67 -15.60
N GLU A 115 13.55 2.63 -16.19
CA GLU A 115 13.10 3.37 -17.38
C GLU A 115 12.78 2.41 -18.53
N LYS A 116 13.66 1.44 -18.78
CA LYS A 116 13.44 0.46 -19.84
C LYS A 116 12.26 -0.46 -19.53
N PHE A 117 12.14 -0.96 -18.31
CA PHE A 117 10.98 -1.74 -17.88
C PHE A 117 9.66 -0.98 -18.08
N MET A 118 9.67 0.32 -17.76
CA MET A 118 8.53 1.19 -18.01
C MET A 118 8.23 1.33 -19.50
N GLN A 119 9.24 1.58 -20.35
CA GLN A 119 9.06 1.64 -21.80
C GLN A 119 8.47 0.35 -22.38
N ASP A 120 8.88 -0.81 -21.86
CA ASP A 120 8.46 -2.10 -22.40
C ASP A 120 7.03 -2.48 -21.99
N PHE A 121 6.66 -2.21 -20.73
CA PHE A 121 5.43 -2.74 -20.14
C PHE A 121 4.39 -1.68 -19.76
N GLN A 122 4.78 -0.47 -19.36
CA GLN A 122 3.83 0.58 -19.04
C GLN A 122 3.16 1.05 -20.33
N ALA A 123 1.83 0.87 -20.44
CA ALA A 123 1.10 1.54 -21.49
C ALA A 123 0.97 3.03 -21.14
N SER A 124 1.02 3.89 -22.16
CA SER A 124 0.65 5.30 -22.03
C SER A 124 -0.71 5.39 -21.33
N ALA A 125 -0.78 6.20 -20.29
CA ALA A 125 -2.04 6.50 -19.60
C ALA A 125 -2.98 7.10 -20.64
N GLY A 126 -3.93 6.31 -21.14
CA GLY A 126 -5.13 6.89 -21.73
C GLY A 126 -6.01 7.30 -20.55
N ASP A 127 -6.40 8.56 -20.49
CA ASP A 127 -6.98 9.26 -19.33
C ASP A 127 -8.23 8.62 -18.69
N ASN A 128 -8.76 7.52 -19.22
CA ASN A 128 -10.01 6.91 -18.78
C ASN A 128 -9.94 5.42 -18.36
N LYS A 129 -8.74 4.85 -18.17
CA LYS A 129 -8.66 3.44 -17.73
C LYS A 129 -8.62 3.32 -16.21
N ARG A 130 -9.67 2.71 -15.64
CA ARG A 130 -9.75 2.32 -14.21
C ARG A 130 -8.66 1.31 -13.78
N LEU A 131 -8.05 0.61 -14.74
CA LEU A 131 -6.97 -0.36 -14.52
C LEU A 131 -5.73 0.06 -15.31
N PRO A 132 -4.51 -0.11 -14.75
CA PRO A 132 -3.28 0.17 -15.47
C PRO A 132 -3.21 -0.72 -16.72
N SER A 133 -3.19 -0.12 -17.91
CA SER A 133 -2.98 -0.89 -19.13
C SER A 133 -1.53 -1.31 -19.27
N LEU A 134 -1.33 -2.54 -19.75
CA LEU A 134 -0.04 -3.14 -20.07
C LEU A 134 0.17 -3.13 -21.58
N ARG A 135 1.31 -2.61 -22.06
CA ARG A 135 1.63 -2.57 -23.50
C ARG A 135 1.91 -3.96 -24.05
N ASN A 136 2.79 -4.70 -23.38
CA ASN A 136 3.25 -6.02 -23.83
C ASN A 136 2.85 -7.11 -22.83
N ARG A 137 1.56 -7.48 -22.86
CA ARG A 137 0.99 -8.45 -21.92
C ARG A 137 1.67 -9.81 -22.03
N GLU A 138 1.81 -10.37 -23.23
CA GLU A 138 2.37 -11.71 -23.43
C GLU A 138 3.80 -11.84 -22.91
N SER A 139 4.66 -10.86 -23.20
CA SER A 139 6.02 -10.84 -22.66
C SER A 139 6.05 -10.75 -21.14
N MET A 140 5.18 -9.91 -20.55
CA MET A 140 5.09 -9.81 -19.10
C MET A 140 4.60 -11.14 -18.49
N TRP A 141 3.58 -11.75 -19.07
CA TRP A 141 3.05 -13.04 -18.63
C TRP A 141 4.11 -14.14 -18.73
N SER A 142 4.84 -14.22 -19.84
CA SER A 142 5.92 -15.19 -20.03
C SER A 142 7.06 -15.00 -19.04
N MET A 143 7.44 -13.75 -18.74
CA MET A 143 8.43 -13.47 -17.71
C MET A 143 7.91 -13.90 -16.34
N MET A 144 6.72 -13.47 -15.96
CA MET A 144 6.14 -13.73 -14.64
C MET A 144 5.87 -15.23 -14.41
N SER A 145 5.38 -15.97 -15.41
CA SER A 145 5.10 -17.41 -15.27
C SER A 145 6.34 -18.25 -15.00
N SER A 146 7.53 -17.79 -15.41
CA SER A 146 8.79 -18.49 -15.16
C SER A 146 9.35 -18.28 -13.75
N ILE A 147 8.92 -17.21 -13.06
CA ILE A 147 9.49 -16.78 -11.78
C ILE A 147 8.48 -16.74 -10.62
N GLN A 148 7.18 -16.77 -10.93
CA GLN A 148 6.11 -16.62 -9.96
C GLN A 148 5.26 -17.89 -9.90
N VAL A 149 5.00 -18.33 -8.68
CA VAL A 149 3.92 -19.28 -8.38
C VAL A 149 2.79 -18.49 -7.75
N ARG A 150 1.61 -18.49 -8.39
CA ARG A 150 0.38 -17.88 -7.87
C ARG A 150 -0.74 -18.89 -7.99
N ARG A 151 -1.41 -19.17 -6.88
CA ARG A 151 -2.61 -20.01 -6.83
C ARG A 151 -3.80 -19.18 -6.34
N ARG A 152 -4.99 -19.51 -6.81
CA ARG A 152 -6.26 -18.96 -6.31
C ARG A 152 -6.89 -19.94 -5.32
N ALA A 153 -7.73 -19.42 -4.43
CA ALA A 153 -8.48 -20.24 -3.48
C ALA A 153 -9.32 -21.33 -4.18
N ASN A 154 -9.86 -21.02 -5.35
CA ASN A 154 -10.67 -21.92 -6.16
C ASN A 154 -9.87 -22.79 -7.14
N ASP A 155 -8.53 -22.76 -7.10
CA ASP A 155 -7.74 -23.70 -7.89
C ASP A 155 -7.95 -25.12 -7.33
N PRO A 156 -8.12 -26.16 -8.15
CA PRO A 156 -8.41 -27.52 -7.68
C PRO A 156 -7.38 -28.06 -6.67
N GLU A 157 -6.10 -27.72 -6.85
CA GLU A 157 -5.01 -28.11 -5.95
C GLU A 157 -5.14 -27.48 -4.55
N VAL A 158 -5.76 -26.29 -4.46
CA VAL A 158 -5.96 -25.54 -3.20
C VAL A 158 -7.27 -25.95 -2.54
N ASP A 159 -8.37 -25.99 -3.29
CA ASP A 159 -9.70 -26.31 -2.77
C ASP A 159 -9.78 -27.72 -2.18
N GLN A 160 -9.04 -28.68 -2.77
CA GLN A 160 -8.90 -30.04 -2.21
C GLN A 160 -8.25 -30.07 -0.82
N GLN A 161 -7.44 -29.07 -0.47
CA GLN A 161 -6.71 -29.01 0.80
C GLN A 161 -7.36 -28.03 1.79
N ILE A 162 -7.92 -26.94 1.28
CA ILE A 162 -8.44 -25.81 2.05
C ILE A 162 -9.78 -25.39 1.43
N HIS A 163 -10.87 -25.87 2.01
CA HIS A 163 -12.21 -25.42 1.63
C HIS A 163 -12.54 -24.11 2.35
N LEU A 164 -12.55 -23.01 1.60
CA LEU A 164 -12.95 -21.69 2.11
C LEU A 164 -14.45 -21.46 1.86
N PRO A 165 -15.15 -20.79 2.79
CA PRO A 165 -16.53 -20.40 2.55
C PRO A 165 -16.62 -19.37 1.41
N ASP A 166 -17.78 -19.32 0.75
CA ASP A 166 -18.04 -18.35 -0.31
C ASP A 166 -17.93 -16.92 0.21
N LEU A 167 -17.23 -16.07 -0.54
CA LEU A 167 -17.08 -14.65 -0.24
C LEU A 167 -18.33 -13.89 -0.70
N SER A 168 -19.16 -13.44 0.24
CA SER A 168 -20.26 -12.52 -0.03
C SER A 168 -19.79 -11.07 0.06
N LEU A 169 -19.86 -10.33 -1.06
CA LEU A 169 -19.57 -8.90 -1.11
C LEU A 169 -20.87 -8.09 -1.11
N HIS A 170 -21.09 -7.30 -0.07
CA HIS A 170 -22.23 -6.38 0.04
C HIS A 170 -21.73 -4.93 0.12
N THR A 171 -22.34 -4.03 -0.65
CA THR A 171 -22.05 -2.59 -0.60
C THR A 171 -23.33 -1.86 -0.24
N GLU A 172 -23.31 -1.12 0.86
CA GLU A 172 -24.44 -0.36 1.35
C GLU A 172 -24.16 1.15 1.23
N LEU A 173 -25.11 1.88 0.63
CA LEU A 173 -25.05 3.33 0.53
C LEU A 173 -25.80 3.94 1.72
N ILE A 174 -25.09 4.70 2.54
CA ILE A 174 -25.64 5.33 3.74
C ILE A 174 -25.77 6.82 3.48
N GLU A 175 -27.00 7.33 3.61
CA GLU A 175 -27.30 8.75 3.43
C GLU A 175 -26.78 9.57 4.61
N MET A 176 -26.21 10.74 4.31
CA MET A 176 -25.80 11.72 5.32
C MET A 176 -27.05 12.39 5.91
N ASP A 177 -27.05 12.60 7.23
CA ASP A 177 -28.03 13.47 7.86
C ASP A 177 -27.82 14.94 7.44
N GLU A 178 -28.79 15.82 7.72
CA GLU A 178 -28.74 17.20 7.23
C GLU A 178 -27.57 18.01 7.82
N ASP A 179 -27.22 17.78 9.09
CA ASP A 179 -26.10 18.47 9.75
C ASP A 179 -24.76 17.98 9.15
N HIS A 180 -24.64 16.67 8.96
CA HIS A 180 -23.47 16.06 8.29
C HIS A 180 -23.32 16.61 6.86
N ARG A 181 -24.41 16.65 6.10
CA ARG A 181 -24.44 17.17 4.73
C ARG A 181 -24.08 18.66 4.68
N MET A 182 -24.56 19.46 5.62
CA MET A 182 -24.21 20.88 5.74
C MET A 182 -22.70 21.06 5.91
N ILE A 183 -22.07 20.32 6.83
CA ILE A 183 -20.62 20.40 7.07
C ILE A 183 -19.83 19.97 5.84
N TYR A 184 -20.23 18.87 5.20
CA TYR A 184 -19.58 18.39 3.99
C TYR A 184 -19.66 19.43 2.86
N ARG A 185 -20.83 20.05 2.65
CA ARG A 185 -21.01 21.13 1.65
C ARG A 185 -20.18 22.36 1.97
N MET A 186 -20.12 22.76 3.24
CA MET A 186 -19.30 23.89 3.70
C MET A 186 -17.83 23.68 3.34
N LYS A 187 -17.25 22.52 3.67
CA LYS A 187 -15.85 22.19 3.37
C LYS A 187 -15.60 22.04 1.87
N THR A 188 -16.57 21.52 1.13
CA THR A 188 -16.50 21.48 -0.34
C THR A 188 -16.47 22.88 -0.93
N GLY A 189 -17.27 23.81 -0.41
CA GLY A 189 -17.26 25.20 -0.84
C GLY A 189 -15.94 25.91 -0.55
N ILE A 190 -15.36 25.69 0.65
CA ILE A 190 -14.03 26.20 1.01
C ILE A 190 -12.98 25.66 0.03
N PHE A 191 -12.97 24.35 -0.21
CA PHE A 191 -12.04 23.72 -1.15
C PHE A 191 -12.17 24.30 -2.58
N GLN A 192 -13.40 24.48 -3.08
CA GLN A 192 -13.63 25.09 -4.39
C GLN A 192 -13.08 26.51 -4.46
N GLN A 193 -13.28 27.32 -3.43
CA GLN A 193 -12.77 28.69 -3.38
C GLN A 193 -11.24 28.73 -3.36
N GLU A 194 -10.60 27.91 -2.53
CA GLU A 194 -9.14 27.81 -2.45
C GLU A 194 -8.56 27.34 -3.79
N LEU A 195 -9.13 26.30 -4.40
CA LEU A 195 -8.68 25.79 -5.70
C LEU A 195 -8.79 26.87 -6.80
N LEU A 196 -9.91 27.60 -6.84
CA LEU A 196 -10.09 28.70 -7.80
C LEU A 196 -9.12 29.86 -7.55
N ALA A 197 -8.79 30.16 -6.29
CA ALA A 197 -7.79 31.16 -5.94
C ALA A 197 -6.40 30.73 -6.42
N SER A 198 -5.98 29.50 -6.14
CA SER A 198 -4.69 28.95 -6.60
C SER A 198 -4.58 28.94 -8.13
N LEU A 199 -5.67 28.61 -8.85
CA LEU A 199 -5.70 28.67 -10.31
C LEU A 199 -5.56 30.11 -10.83
N ARG A 200 -6.21 31.09 -10.18
CA ARG A 200 -6.10 32.51 -10.56
C ARG A 200 -4.69 33.05 -10.33
N GLU A 201 -4.06 32.68 -9.23
CA GLU A 201 -2.68 33.10 -8.91
C GLU A 201 -1.66 32.51 -9.89
N ALA A 202 -1.91 31.31 -10.40
CA ALA A 202 -1.02 30.64 -11.35
C ALA A 202 -1.15 31.15 -12.80
N GLY A 203 -2.25 31.84 -13.17
CA GLY A 203 -2.47 32.45 -14.50
C GLY A 203 -3.52 31.74 -15.38
N GLN A 204 -3.76 32.24 -16.60
CA GLN A 204 -4.82 31.70 -17.49
C GLN A 204 -4.46 30.41 -18.25
N ASP A 205 -3.17 30.02 -18.32
CA ASP A 205 -2.67 28.83 -19.04
C ASP A 205 -2.19 27.72 -18.07
N VAL A 206 -2.88 27.56 -16.95
CA VAL A 206 -2.48 26.63 -15.88
C VAL A 206 -3.16 25.29 -16.12
N SER A 207 -2.33 24.27 -16.39
CA SER A 207 -2.80 22.89 -16.45
C SER A 207 -3.02 22.35 -15.02
N ILE A 208 -3.79 21.26 -14.88
CA ILE A 208 -3.95 20.57 -13.57
C ILE A 208 -2.57 20.16 -12.99
N GLU A 209 -1.56 20.02 -13.83
CA GLU A 209 -0.19 19.60 -13.49
C GLU A 209 0.59 20.70 -12.77
N ASP A 210 0.17 21.97 -12.90
CA ASP A 210 0.77 23.14 -12.27
C ASP A 210 0.19 23.42 -10.87
N LEU A 211 -0.87 22.70 -10.48
CA LEU A 211 -1.43 22.79 -9.14
C LEU A 211 -0.50 22.19 -8.10
N ASN A 212 -0.48 22.79 -6.91
CA ASN A 212 0.18 22.19 -5.76
C ASN A 212 -0.56 20.92 -5.33
N ILE A 213 -0.14 19.77 -5.88
CA ILE A 213 -0.74 18.45 -5.63
C ILE A 213 -0.87 18.18 -4.13
N VAL A 214 0.10 18.61 -3.32
CA VAL A 214 0.10 18.41 -1.86
C VAL A 214 -1.09 19.13 -1.20
N GLU A 215 -1.43 20.32 -1.69
CA GLU A 215 -2.53 21.11 -1.16
C GLU A 215 -3.90 20.52 -1.56
N VAL A 216 -4.02 20.10 -2.82
CA VAL A 216 -5.21 19.37 -3.31
C VAL A 216 -5.41 18.06 -2.53
N GLU A 217 -4.34 17.28 -2.32
CA GLU A 217 -4.40 16.03 -1.54
C GLU A 217 -4.84 16.29 -0.09
N LYS A 218 -4.33 17.36 0.53
CA LYS A 218 -4.74 17.76 1.89
C LYS A 218 -6.24 18.05 1.95
N GLN A 219 -6.77 18.79 0.98
CA GLN A 219 -8.20 19.14 0.95
C GLN A 219 -9.09 17.93 0.65
N ILE A 220 -8.70 17.06 -0.27
CA ILE A 220 -9.39 15.77 -0.51
C ILE A 220 -9.39 14.92 0.76
N ASN A 221 -8.28 14.89 1.50
CA ASN A 221 -8.20 14.15 2.75
C ASN A 221 -9.15 14.72 3.82
N ILE A 222 -9.30 16.04 3.90
CA ILE A 222 -10.29 16.69 4.78
C ILE A 222 -11.72 16.28 4.40
N LEU A 223 -12.06 16.30 3.11
CA LEU A 223 -13.39 15.85 2.65
C LEU A 223 -13.64 14.38 3.00
N ARG A 224 -12.64 13.52 2.81
CA ARG A 224 -12.73 12.10 3.21
C ARG A 224 -12.90 11.92 4.71
N MET A 225 -12.22 12.73 5.51
CA MET A 225 -12.37 12.72 6.97
C MET A 225 -13.77 13.16 7.38
N VAL A 226 -14.26 14.29 6.89
CA VAL A 226 -15.60 14.81 7.22
C VAL A 226 -16.70 13.87 6.74
N ALA A 227 -16.53 13.19 5.60
CA ALA A 227 -17.45 12.16 5.16
C ALA A 227 -17.50 10.94 6.09
N CYS A 228 -16.44 10.67 6.86
CA CYS A 228 -16.39 9.54 7.80
C CYS A 228 -16.71 9.92 9.25
N ALA A 229 -16.27 11.09 9.70
CA ALA A 229 -16.28 11.54 11.09
C ALA A 229 -16.51 13.07 11.15
N PRO A 230 -17.73 13.56 10.90
CA PRO A 230 -18.07 14.98 10.93
C PRO A 230 -17.91 15.62 12.32
N GLU A 231 -17.99 14.85 13.41
CA GLU A 231 -17.78 15.29 14.79
C GLU A 231 -16.40 15.92 15.07
N ILE A 232 -15.42 15.72 14.18
CA ILE A 232 -14.14 16.43 14.24
C ILE A 232 -14.36 17.95 14.09
N GLU A 233 -15.43 18.35 13.40
CA GLU A 233 -15.82 19.75 13.27
C GLU A 233 -16.73 20.15 14.45
N PRO A 234 -16.38 21.20 15.22
CA PRO A 234 -17.15 21.63 16.40
C PRO A 234 -18.61 22.01 16.12
N ILE A 235 -18.96 22.22 14.85
CA ILE A 235 -20.29 22.60 14.40
C ILE A 235 -21.21 21.37 14.31
N TYR A 236 -20.66 20.15 14.30
CA TYR A 236 -21.47 18.93 14.33
C TYR A 236 -22.05 18.73 15.74
N GLY A 237 -23.36 18.92 15.86
CA GLY A 237 -24.06 18.87 17.15
C GLY A 237 -24.50 17.49 17.60
N LYS A 238 -24.15 16.43 16.88
CA LYS A 238 -24.56 15.04 17.18
C LYS A 238 -23.35 14.19 17.57
N GLU A 239 -23.59 13.24 18.46
CA GLU A 239 -22.55 12.28 18.88
C GLU A 239 -22.34 11.16 17.84
N MET A 240 -23.40 10.79 17.12
CA MET A 240 -23.41 9.63 16.23
C MET A 240 -23.91 9.98 14.83
N THR A 241 -23.21 9.50 13.80
CA THR A 241 -23.66 9.59 12.41
C THR A 241 -24.54 8.40 12.02
N ASN A 242 -25.28 8.53 10.92
CA ASN A 242 -26.02 7.39 10.33
C ASN A 242 -25.10 6.19 10.01
N LYS A 243 -23.84 6.45 9.65
CA LYS A 243 -22.85 5.41 9.36
C LYS A 243 -22.43 4.67 10.62
N ASP A 244 -22.20 5.38 11.71
CA ASP A 244 -21.84 4.78 13.00
C ASP A 244 -22.98 3.88 13.50
N ALA A 245 -24.21 4.39 13.46
CA ALA A 245 -25.40 3.65 13.84
C ALA A 245 -25.51 2.32 13.08
N ARG A 246 -25.30 2.38 11.76
CA ARG A 246 -25.39 1.20 10.90
C ARG A 246 -24.26 0.21 11.12
N ILE A 247 -23.04 0.68 11.39
CA ILE A 247 -21.91 -0.19 11.72
C ILE A 247 -22.18 -0.95 13.02
N LEU A 248 -22.70 -0.27 14.04
CA LEU A 248 -23.03 -0.88 15.32
C LEU A 248 -24.16 -1.91 15.18
N GLU A 249 -25.19 -1.61 14.40
CA GLU A 249 -26.26 -2.56 14.09
C GLU A 249 -25.72 -3.83 13.40
N LEU A 250 -24.80 -3.69 12.44
CA LEU A 250 -24.16 -4.83 11.77
C LEU A 250 -23.30 -5.67 12.73
N ILE A 251 -22.57 -5.02 13.65
CA ILE A 251 -21.78 -5.70 14.67
C ILE A 251 -22.70 -6.49 15.60
N GLU A 252 -23.79 -5.89 16.09
CA GLU A 252 -24.76 -6.55 16.97
C GLU A 252 -25.40 -7.76 16.28
N GLN A 253 -25.81 -7.62 15.02
CA GLN A 253 -26.37 -8.72 14.21
C GLN A 253 -25.39 -9.89 14.03
N ASP A 254 -24.09 -9.59 13.91
CA ASP A 254 -23.06 -10.62 13.82
C ASP A 254 -22.80 -11.28 15.18
N ILE A 255 -22.79 -10.51 16.28
CA ILE A 255 -22.64 -11.03 17.64
C ILE A 255 -23.79 -11.98 17.99
N GLU A 256 -25.03 -11.62 17.67
CA GLU A 256 -26.22 -12.46 17.90
C GLU A 256 -26.12 -13.82 17.18
N LYS A 257 -25.48 -13.85 16.02
CA LYS A 257 -25.20 -15.08 15.27
C LYS A 257 -23.99 -15.86 15.80
N GLY A 258 -23.32 -15.37 16.85
CA GLY A 258 -22.07 -15.92 17.39
C GLY A 258 -20.84 -15.64 16.51
N GLY A 259 -20.93 -14.65 15.62
CA GLY A 259 -19.88 -14.22 14.72
C GLY A 259 -18.86 -13.27 15.37
N LYS A 260 -17.81 -12.97 14.61
CA LYS A 260 -16.84 -11.92 14.94
C LYS A 260 -16.70 -10.99 13.75
N THR A 261 -16.80 -9.70 13.99
CA THR A 261 -16.70 -8.67 12.96
C THR A 261 -15.35 -7.98 13.05
N VAL A 262 -14.72 -7.73 11.90
CA VAL A 262 -13.47 -6.96 11.81
C VAL A 262 -13.75 -5.70 11.01
N VAL A 263 -13.62 -4.54 11.66
CA VAL A 263 -13.84 -3.23 11.03
C VAL A 263 -12.50 -2.63 10.60
N PHE A 264 -12.39 -2.26 9.33
CA PHE A 264 -11.22 -1.57 8.77
C PHE A 264 -11.56 -0.11 8.48
N SER A 265 -10.67 0.80 8.88
CA SER A 265 -10.76 2.22 8.51
C SER A 265 -9.38 2.79 8.20
N SER A 266 -9.35 3.79 7.31
CA SER A 266 -8.14 4.56 7.00
C SER A 266 -7.85 5.66 8.03
N PHE A 267 -8.82 6.02 8.87
CA PHE A 267 -8.72 7.12 9.83
C PHE A 267 -8.69 6.59 11.25
N ARG A 268 -7.60 6.87 11.97
CA ARG A 268 -7.42 6.43 13.35
C ARG A 268 -8.44 7.04 14.31
N ALA A 269 -8.77 8.33 14.15
CA ALA A 269 -9.79 8.98 14.97
C ALA A 269 -11.15 8.26 14.87
N PHE A 270 -11.50 7.75 13.68
CA PHE A 270 -12.72 6.98 13.48
C PHE A 270 -12.68 5.61 14.17
N THR A 271 -11.52 4.93 14.17
CA THR A 271 -11.39 3.65 14.90
C THR A 271 -11.44 3.84 16.40
N GLU A 272 -10.83 4.90 16.93
CA GLU A 272 -10.84 5.22 18.37
C GLU A 272 -12.27 5.56 18.84
N LYS A 273 -13.03 6.32 18.03
CA LYS A 273 -14.46 6.56 18.29
C LYS A 273 -15.27 5.27 18.32
N LEU A 274 -15.12 4.42 17.30
CA LEU A 274 -15.86 3.15 17.26
C LEU A 274 -15.49 2.23 18.42
N GLU A 275 -14.24 2.26 18.86
CA GLU A 275 -13.78 1.54 20.06
C GLU A 275 -14.53 2.02 21.31
N GLU A 276 -14.58 3.33 21.57
CA GLU A 276 -15.33 3.91 22.68
C GLU A 276 -16.82 3.53 22.63
N MET A 277 -17.45 3.64 21.45
CA MET A 277 -18.86 3.28 21.27
C MET A 277 -19.13 1.78 21.49
N CYS A 278 -18.17 0.90 21.19
CA CYS A 278 -18.30 -0.52 21.47
C CYS A 278 -18.09 -0.80 22.97
N GLU A 279 -17.10 -0.16 23.61
CA GLU A 279 -16.83 -0.31 25.05
C GLU A 279 -18.03 0.12 25.92
N GLU A 280 -18.74 1.18 25.51
CA GLU A 280 -19.96 1.64 26.18
C GLU A 280 -21.11 0.63 26.11
N ARG A 281 -21.13 -0.23 25.08
CA ARG A 281 -22.20 -1.22 24.85
C ARG A 281 -21.90 -2.59 25.45
N GLY A 282 -20.64 -2.91 25.71
CA GLY A 282 -20.17 -4.19 26.25
C GLY A 282 -19.91 -5.25 25.19
#